data_AF-A0A9P6MVZ0-F1
#
_entry.id   AF-A0A9P6MVZ0-F1
#
_cell.length_a   1.000
_cell.length_b   1.000
_cell.length_c   1.000
_cell.angle_alpha   90.00
_cell.angle_beta   90.00
_cell.angle_gamma   90.00
#
_symmetry.space_group_name_H-M   'P 1'
#
loop_
_entity.id
_entity.type
_entity.pdbx_description
1 polymer ?
#
loop_
_entity_poly.entity_id
_entity_poly.type
_entity_poly.pdbx_seq_one_letter_code
_entity_poly.pdbx_strand_id
1 'polypeptide(L)'
;MQGKDIFDLAPLEIHTRGTKANPTIIRSRDPVRYVGCTGVPGELHEVNWLVIDQTHEFDRCDQCGNVYKWSAYEPDENFPAVEKGGLHHH
;
A
#
# COMPACT_ATOMS: atom_id res chain seq x y z
N MET A 1 23.71 -16.72 1.55
CA MET A 1 22.80 -15.57 1.33
C MET A 1 21.67 -16.03 0.44
N GLN A 2 20.42 -15.98 0.91
CA GLN A 2 19.24 -16.54 0.22
C GLN A 2 18.79 -15.76 -1.03
N GLY A 3 19.52 -14.71 -1.46
CA GLY A 3 19.17 -13.93 -2.66
C GLY A 3 17.85 -13.17 -2.57
N LYS A 4 17.24 -13.07 -1.38
CA LYS A 4 16.00 -12.34 -1.13
C LYS A 4 16.31 -10.86 -0.91
N ASP A 5 15.60 -9.99 -1.61
CA ASP A 5 15.57 -8.57 -1.25
C ASP A 5 14.62 -8.39 -0.06
N ILE A 6 15.17 -7.90 1.04
CA ILE A 6 14.44 -7.74 2.31
C ILE A 6 13.64 -6.43 2.28
N PHE A 7 14.05 -5.47 1.46
CA PHE A 7 13.42 -4.16 1.36
C PHE A 7 12.83 -3.99 -0.04
N ASP A 8 11.51 -3.85 -0.10
CA ASP A 8 10.83 -3.52 -1.35
C ASP A 8 11.10 -2.06 -1.72
N LEU A 9 12.14 -1.83 -2.52
CA LEU A 9 12.55 -0.53 -3.04
C LEU A 9 11.96 -0.24 -4.43
N ALA A 10 11.17 -1.15 -4.98
CA ALA A 10 10.54 -0.96 -6.27
C ALA A 10 9.46 0.12 -6.19
N PRO A 11 9.22 0.88 -7.27
CA PRO A 11 8.08 1.79 -7.33
C PRO A 11 6.77 0.99 -7.32
N LEU A 12 5.69 1.66 -6.90
CA LEU A 12 4.35 1.09 -7.03
C LEU A 12 3.97 1.01 -8.52
N GLU A 13 3.91 -0.19 -9.07
CA GLU A 13 3.49 -0.41 -10.45
C GLU A 13 1.97 -0.51 -10.57
N ILE A 14 1.36 0.41 -11.33
CA ILE A 14 -0.09 0.44 -11.57
C ILE A 14 -0.35 0.49 -13.08
N HIS A 15 -0.83 -0.61 -13.64
CA HIS A 15 -1.15 -0.70 -15.07
C HIS A 15 -2.61 -0.38 -15.37
N THR A 16 -3.51 -0.60 -14.40
CA THR A 16 -4.94 -0.39 -14.55
C THR A 16 -5.49 0.37 -13.35
N ARG A 17 -6.50 1.20 -13.58
CA ARG A 17 -7.15 1.95 -12.51
C ARG A 17 -7.92 0.98 -11.61
N GLY A 18 -7.58 1.00 -10.32
CA GLY A 18 -8.30 0.35 -9.26
C GLY A 18 -9.72 0.91 -9.10
N THR A 19 -10.66 0.02 -8.77
CA THR A 19 -12.08 0.31 -8.52
C THR A 19 -12.48 -0.24 -7.15
N LYS A 20 -13.68 0.04 -6.66
CA LYS A 20 -14.18 -0.60 -5.43
C LYS A 20 -14.27 -2.13 -5.55
N ALA A 21 -14.58 -2.63 -6.75
CA ALA A 21 -14.67 -4.07 -7.00
C ALA A 21 -13.28 -4.72 -7.14
N ASN A 22 -12.29 -3.98 -7.65
CA ASN A 22 -10.92 -4.44 -7.82
C ASN A 22 -9.93 -3.30 -7.51
N PRO A 23 -9.62 -3.05 -6.22
CA PRO A 23 -8.80 -1.92 -5.79
C PRO A 23 -7.30 -2.18 -6.04
N THR A 24 -6.51 -1.12 -6.13
CA THR A 24 -5.04 -1.21 -6.04
C THR A 24 -4.67 -1.55 -4.60
N ILE A 25 -4.08 -2.73 -4.41
CA ILE A 25 -3.70 -3.22 -3.08
C ILE A 25 -2.39 -2.58 -2.64
N ILE A 26 -2.42 -1.94 -1.47
CA ILE A 26 -1.25 -1.36 -0.82
C ILE A 26 -0.94 -2.19 0.40
N ARG A 27 0.19 -2.90 0.36
CA ARG A 27 0.64 -3.69 1.51
C ARG A 27 1.38 -2.82 2.51
N SER A 28 1.15 -3.00 3.81
CA SER A 28 1.92 -2.31 4.83
C SER A 28 2.09 -3.18 6.05
N ARG A 29 3.19 -2.96 6.80
CA ARG A 29 3.34 -3.50 8.16
C ARG A 29 2.84 -2.50 9.21
N ASP A 30 2.83 -1.22 8.87
CA ASP A 30 2.29 -0.16 9.72
C ASP A 30 0.81 0.09 9.40
N PRO A 31 0.03 0.62 10.38
CA PRO A 31 -1.38 0.96 10.17
C PRO A 31 -1.63 1.95 9.04
N VAL A 32 -0.61 2.73 8.67
CA VAL A 32 -0.68 3.75 7.63
C VAL A 32 0.50 3.61 6.66
N ARG A 33 0.27 3.83 5.36
CA ARG A 33 1.33 3.91 4.34
C ARG A 33 1.10 5.12 3.41
N TYR A 34 2.15 5.90 3.19
CA TYR A 34 2.13 6.99 2.21
C TYR A 34 2.29 6.43 0.79
N VAL A 35 1.45 6.90 -0.13
CA VAL A 35 1.45 6.49 -1.54
C VAL A 35 1.42 7.72 -2.44
N GLY A 36 2.40 7.82 -3.35
CA GLY A 36 2.40 8.82 -4.42
C GLY A 36 1.68 8.28 -5.65
N CYS A 37 0.54 8.86 -6.00
CA CYS A 37 -0.21 8.53 -7.21
C CYS A 37 0.15 9.49 -8.34
N THR A 38 0.62 8.97 -9.47
CA THR A 38 0.89 9.74 -10.71
C THR A 38 -0.11 9.43 -11.83
N GLY A 39 -1.16 8.67 -11.51
CA GLY A 39 -2.10 8.13 -12.49
C GLY A 39 -1.66 6.80 -13.10
N VAL A 40 -2.50 6.28 -14.00
CA VAL A 40 -2.25 5.05 -14.78
C VAL A 40 -1.95 5.43 -16.24
N PRO A 41 -1.38 4.53 -17.06
CA PRO A 41 -1.11 4.83 -18.47
C PRO A 41 -2.36 5.41 -19.17
N GLY A 42 -2.22 6.62 -19.74
CA GLY A 42 -3.31 7.34 -20.41
C GLY A 42 -4.06 8.36 -19.53
N GLU A 43 -3.87 8.35 -18.21
CA GLU A 43 -4.53 9.24 -17.25
C GLU A 43 -3.54 9.76 -16.20
N LEU A 44 -2.42 10.31 -16.69
CA LEU A 44 -1.34 10.82 -15.84
C LEU A 44 -1.69 12.18 -15.23
N HIS A 45 -1.22 12.42 -14.02
CA HIS A 45 -1.32 13.71 -13.34
C HIS A 45 -0.08 13.95 -12.46
N GLU A 46 0.08 15.17 -11.94
CA GLU A 46 1.12 15.46 -10.93
C GLU A 46 0.98 14.56 -9.70
N VAL A 47 2.08 14.26 -9.02
CA VAL A 47 2.06 13.36 -7.87
C VAL A 47 1.06 13.84 -6.81
N ASN A 48 0.07 13.00 -6.53
CA ASN A 48 -0.85 13.20 -5.42
C ASN A 48 -0.45 12.27 -4.27
N TRP A 49 -0.16 12.86 -3.11
CA TRP A 49 0.26 12.11 -1.93
C TRP A 49 -0.94 11.72 -1.09
N LEU A 50 -1.12 10.41 -0.93
CA LEU A 50 -2.23 9.81 -0.21
C LEU A 50 -1.72 9.13 1.05
N VAL A 51 -2.53 9.17 2.09
CA VAL A 51 -2.31 8.45 3.35
C VAL A 51 -3.26 7.26 3.34
N ILE A 52 -2.73 6.06 3.11
CA ILE A 52 -3.52 4.84 3.02
C ILE A 52 -3.60 4.21 4.41
N ASP A 53 -4.80 4.12 4.97
CA ASP A 53 -5.02 3.74 6.38
C ASP A 53 -5.74 2.39 6.49
N GLN A 54 -5.28 1.55 7.42
CA GLN A 54 -5.86 0.24 7.73
C GLN A 54 -7.33 0.32 8.17
N THR A 55 -7.76 1.43 8.76
CA THR A 55 -9.11 1.64 9.27
C THR A 55 -10.10 2.06 8.18
N HIS A 56 -9.62 2.51 7.02
CA HIS A 56 -10.46 2.92 5.91
C HIS A 56 -10.88 1.70 5.06
N GLU A 57 -12.13 1.69 4.57
CA GLU A 57 -12.57 0.67 3.61
C GLU A 57 -11.82 0.80 2.29
N PHE A 58 -11.68 2.05 1.81
CA PHE A 58 -10.94 2.44 0.63
C PHE A 58 -10.47 3.89 0.74
N ASP A 59 -9.31 4.17 0.16
CA ASP A 59 -8.82 5.52 -0.11
C ASP A 59 -8.88 5.81 -1.61
N ARG A 60 -9.00 7.08 -1.99
CA ARG A 60 -9.17 7.46 -3.40
C ARG A 60 -8.29 8.65 -3.78
N CYS A 61 -7.64 8.54 -4.93
CA CYS A 61 -7.04 9.71 -5.58
C CYS A 61 -8.17 10.61 -6.11
N ASP A 62 -8.13 11.89 -5.74
CA ASP A 62 -9.11 12.88 -6.20
C ASP A 62 -8.89 13.36 -7.64
N GLN A 63 -7.70 13.12 -8.21
CA GLN A 63 -7.36 13.50 -9.59
C GLN A 63 -7.79 12.44 -10.63
N CYS A 64 -7.36 11.18 -10.45
CA CYS A 64 -7.65 10.10 -11.40
C CYS A 64 -8.70 9.10 -10.92
N GLY A 65 -9.20 9.24 -9.67
CA GLY A 65 -10.20 8.33 -9.12
C GLY A 65 -9.68 6.92 -8.80
N ASN A 66 -8.35 6.69 -8.83
CA ASN A 66 -7.78 5.40 -8.48
C ASN A 66 -8.16 5.01 -7.04
N VAL A 67 -8.67 3.78 -6.85
CA VAL A 67 -9.11 3.27 -5.56
C VAL A 67 -8.02 2.39 -4.95
N TYR A 68 -7.62 2.71 -3.73
CA TYR A 68 -6.62 1.98 -2.97
C TYR A 68 -7.26 1.24 -1.80
N LYS A 69 -6.70 0.08 -1.46
CA LYS A 69 -7.08 -0.67 -0.26
C LYS A 69 -5.84 -1.12 0.50
N TRP A 70 -5.83 -0.83 1.80
CA TRP A 70 -4.78 -1.29 2.70
C TRP A 70 -4.86 -2.81 2.91
N SER A 71 -3.72 -3.47 2.99
CA SER A 71 -3.60 -4.89 3.32
C SER A 71 -2.34 -5.16 4.14
N ALA A 72 -2.42 -6.09 5.08
CA ALA A 72 -1.25 -6.52 5.84
C ALA A 72 -0.31 -7.34 4.94
N TYR A 73 1.00 -7.33 5.24
CA TYR A 73 1.89 -8.37 4.72
C TYR A 73 1.57 -9.72 5.37
N GLU A 74 1.68 -10.79 4.60
CA GLU A 74 1.65 -12.13 5.16
C GLU A 74 2.89 -12.34 6.05
N PRO A 75 2.74 -13.01 7.20
CA PRO A 75 3.87 -13.39 8.04
C PRO A 75 4.88 -14.24 7.27
N ASP A 76 6.17 -13.99 7.48
CA ASP A 76 7.26 -14.77 6.89
C ASP A 76 8.34 -15.13 7.92
N GLU A 77 9.32 -15.94 7.53
CA GLU A 77 10.40 -16.41 8.42
C GLU A 77 11.23 -15.29 9.07
N ASN A 78 11.33 -14.13 8.41
CA ASN A 78 12.05 -12.96 8.89
C ASN A 78 11.14 -12.02 9.69
N PHE A 79 9.82 -12.07 9.43
CA PHE A 79 8.81 -11.23 10.08
C PHE A 79 7.60 -12.08 10.52
N PRO A 80 7.68 -12.75 11.68
CA PRO A 80 6.59 -13.57 12.19
C PRO A 80 5.37 -12.71 12.57
N ALA A 81 4.19 -13.33 12.62
CA ALA A 81 2.97 -12.66 13.03
C ALA A 81 3.14 -12.12 14.45
N VAL A 82 2.87 -10.82 14.64
CA VAL A 82 2.87 -10.22 15.98
C VAL A 82 1.59 -10.67 16.69
N GLU A 83 1.71 -11.39 17.81
CA GLU A 83 0.56 -11.68 18.66
C GLU A 83 -0.08 -10.37 19.14
N LYS A 84 -1.41 -10.29 19.12
CA LYS A 84 -2.19 -9.11 19.53
C LYS A 84 -1.92 -8.77 21.00
N GLY A 85 -0.86 -8.03 21.31
CA GLY A 85 -0.55 -7.69 22.70
C GLY A 85 0.68 -6.81 22.99
N GLY A 86 1.46 -6.38 22.00
CA GLY A 86 2.75 -5.70 22.28
C GLY A 86 3.02 -4.46 21.44
N LEU A 87 2.29 -3.37 21.68
CA LEU A 87 2.75 -2.03 21.31
C LEU A 87 3.28 -1.33 22.56
N HIS A 88 4.55 -1.57 22.87
CA HIS A 88 5.32 -0.66 23.73
C HIS A 88 6.08 0.30 22.82
N HIS A 89 5.52 1.50 22.64
CA HIS A 89 6.30 2.64 22.19
C HIS A 89 7.10 3.16 23.39
N HIS A 90 8.43 3.12 23.28
CA HIS A 90 9.36 3.88 24.12
C HIS A 90 10.30 4.65 23.20
#